data_AF-A0A7V6HDS0-F1
#
_entry.id   AF-A0A7V6HDS0-F1
#
_cell.length_a   1.000
_cell.length_b   1.000
_cell.length_c   1.000
_cell.angle_alpha   90.00
_cell.angle_beta   90.00
_cell.angle_gamma   90.00
#
_symmetry.space_group_name_H-M   'P 1'
#
loop_
_entity.id
_entity.type
_entity.pdbx_description
1 polymer ?
#
loop_
_entity_poly.entity_id
_entity_poly.type
_entity_poly.pdbx_seq_one_letter_code
_entity_poly.pdbx_strand_id
1 'polypeptide(L)'
;MIGNPARQMEAHQSRRQGRMLVRVLIGSFLIILTAMVIVISISQNAELARLADRKAELLAERERLSVIDADLKHLQSMSDTDAYWEHVARNQLGMARPQEIIIRIDD
;
A
#
# COMPACT_ATOMS: atom_id res chain seq x y z
N MET A 1 61.71 33.70 -28.64
CA MET A 1 61.51 32.50 -27.82
C MET A 1 60.86 31.43 -28.66
N ILE A 2 61.63 30.44 -29.14
CA ILE A 2 61.09 29.29 -29.87
C ILE A 2 60.84 28.19 -28.82
N GLY A 3 59.56 27.94 -28.50
CA GLY A 3 59.18 26.90 -27.54
C GLY A 3 59.49 25.51 -28.08
N ASN A 4 60.13 24.67 -27.25
CA ASN A 4 60.54 23.32 -27.62
C ASN A 4 59.34 22.47 -28.10
N PRO A 5 59.31 21.98 -29.35
CA PRO A 5 58.18 21.26 -29.93
C PRO A 5 57.89 19.92 -29.22
N ALA A 6 58.89 19.30 -28.60
CA ALA A 6 58.72 18.05 -27.85
C ALA A 6 57.77 18.22 -26.65
N ARG A 7 57.87 19.34 -25.92
CA ARG A 7 56.99 19.65 -24.78
C ARG A 7 55.55 19.91 -25.20
N GLN A 8 55.33 20.41 -26.43
CA GLN A 8 53.99 20.64 -26.96
C GLN A 8 53.31 19.31 -27.35
N MET A 9 54.06 18.37 -27.93
CA MET A 9 53.55 17.03 -28.26
C MET A 9 53.14 16.23 -27.01
N GLU A 10 53.96 16.23 -25.96
CA GLU A 10 53.65 15.56 -24.68
C GLU A 10 52.40 16.14 -24.01
N ALA A 11 52.24 17.46 -24.02
CA ALA A 11 51.07 18.13 -23.45
C ALA A 11 49.77 17.83 -24.23
N HIS A 12 49.84 17.66 -25.55
CA HIS A 12 48.70 17.24 -26.35
C HIS A 12 48.33 15.77 -26.13
N GLN A 13 49.33 14.91 -25.91
CA GLN A 13 49.14 13.49 -25.66
C GLN A 13 48.51 13.23 -24.27
N SER A 14 48.99 13.92 -23.23
CA SER A 14 48.42 13.82 -21.87
C SER A 14 46.99 14.34 -21.79
N ARG A 15 46.67 15.44 -22.49
CA ARG A 15 45.29 15.96 -22.61
C ARG A 15 44.36 14.98 -23.34
N ARG A 16 44.85 14.29 -24.38
CA ARG A 16 44.08 13.25 -25.09
C ARG A 16 43.82 12.04 -24.17
N GLN A 17 44.82 11.62 -23.42
CA GLN A 17 44.74 10.48 -22.51
C GLN A 17 43.78 10.76 -21.34
N GLY A 18 43.84 11.95 -20.74
CA GLY A 18 42.91 12.39 -19.71
C GLY A 18 41.45 12.42 -20.19
N ARG A 19 41.20 12.95 -21.39
CA ARG A 19 39.85 12.95 -21.99
C ARG A 19 39.33 11.55 -22.30
N MET A 20 40.21 10.61 -22.64
CA MET A 20 39.84 9.21 -22.86
C MET A 20 39.48 8.53 -21.53
N LEU A 21 40.27 8.74 -20.47
CA LEU A 21 39.97 8.25 -19.13
C LEU A 21 38.63 8.79 -18.60
N VAL A 22 38.36 10.09 -18.76
CA VAL A 22 37.09 10.70 -18.36
C VAL A 22 35.90 10.07 -19.10
N ARG A 23 36.03 9.79 -20.40
CA ARG A 23 34.96 9.11 -21.16
C ARG A 23 34.71 7.69 -20.67
N VAL A 24 35.76 6.95 -20.34
CA VAL A 24 35.63 5.59 -19.80
C VAL A 24 34.96 5.61 -18.42
N LEU A 25 35.34 6.56 -17.56
CA LEU A 25 34.71 6.73 -16.24
C LEU A 25 33.23 7.10 -16.33
N ILE A 26 32.87 8.00 -17.24
CA ILE A 26 31.47 8.36 -17.46
C ILE A 26 30.69 7.16 -18.01
N GLY A 27 31.26 6.44 -18.97
CA GLY A 27 30.64 5.25 -19.55
C GLY A 27 30.41 4.15 -18.51
N SER A 28 31.41 3.85 -17.68
CA SER A 28 31.28 2.84 -16.62
C SER A 28 30.28 3.27 -15.55
N PHE A 29 30.27 4.54 -15.17
CA PHE A 29 29.30 5.09 -14.22
C PHE A 29 27.86 4.94 -14.72
N LEU A 30 27.61 5.25 -16.00
CA LEU A 30 26.29 5.07 -16.61
C LEU A 30 25.85 3.61 -16.61
N ILE A 31 26.75 2.68 -16.94
CA ILE A 31 26.45 1.24 -16.91
C ILE A 31 26.05 0.78 -15.50
N ILE A 32 26.79 1.22 -14.49
CA ILE A 32 26.49 0.89 -13.08
C ILE A 32 25.13 1.46 -12.67
N LEU A 33 24.82 2.71 -13.04
CA LEU A 33 23.52 3.33 -12.78
C LEU A 33 22.38 2.54 -13.43
N THR A 34 22.51 2.18 -14.70
CA THR A 34 21.48 1.42 -15.41
C THR A 34 21.28 0.04 -14.78
N ALA A 35 22.36 -0.66 -14.43
CA ALA A 35 22.28 -1.95 -13.73
C ALA A 35 21.55 -1.81 -12.38
N MET A 36 21.85 -0.76 -11.61
CA MET A 36 21.22 -0.50 -10.32
C MET A 36 19.71 -0.26 -10.45
N VAL A 37 19.29 0.55 -11.43
CA VAL A 37 17.87 0.81 -11.71
C VAL A 37 17.12 -0.48 -12.07
N ILE A 38 17.73 -1.35 -12.89
CA ILE A 38 17.12 -2.64 -13.28
C ILE A 38 16.91 -3.54 -12.05
N VAL A 39 17.92 -3.66 -11.18
CA VAL A 39 17.82 -4.49 -9.97
C VAL A 39 16.71 -4.00 -9.05
N ILE A 40 16.64 -2.68 -8.82
CA ILE A 40 15.61 -2.07 -7.97
C ILE A 40 14.22 -2.20 -8.61
N SER A 41 14.12 -2.14 -9.94
CA SER A 41 12.84 -2.32 -10.64
C SER A 41 12.31 -3.75 -10.52
N ILE A 42 13.19 -4.75 -10.56
CA ILE A 42 12.79 -6.17 -10.39
C ILE A 42 12.30 -6.42 -8.95
N SER A 43 12.97 -5.87 -7.94
CA SER A 43 12.58 -6.07 -6.53
C SER A 43 11.23 -5.40 -6.19
N GLN A 44 10.89 -4.29 -6.85
CA GLN A 44 9.64 -3.57 -6.62
C GLN A 44 8.39 -4.38 -7.03
N ASN A 45 8.45 -5.21 -8.07
CA ASN A 45 7.27 -5.92 -8.56
C ASN A 45 6.71 -6.93 -7.54
N ALA A 46 7.59 -7.61 -6.80
CA ALA A 46 7.18 -8.57 -5.78
C ALA A 46 6.58 -7.88 -4.54
N GLU A 47 7.13 -6.73 -4.15
CA GLU A 47 6.59 -5.92 -3.05
C GLU A 47 5.24 -5.31 -3.43
N LEU A 48 5.10 -4.76 -4.64
CA LEU A 48 3.86 -4.18 -5.12
C LEU A 48 2.72 -5.20 -5.18
N ALA A 49 2.99 -6.43 -5.62
CA ALA A 49 2.01 -7.51 -5.60
C ALA A 49 1.54 -7.83 -4.17
N ARG A 50 2.48 -7.98 -3.22
CA ARG A 50 2.16 -8.23 -1.81
C ARG A 50 1.38 -7.07 -1.16
N LEU A 51 1.71 -5.82 -1.51
CA LEU A 51 0.97 -4.65 -1.02
C LEU A 51 -0.43 -4.59 -1.62
N ALA A 52 -0.61 -4.96 -2.89
CA ALA A 52 -1.92 -5.01 -3.53
C ALA A 52 -2.83 -6.05 -2.87
N ASP A 53 -2.31 -7.25 -2.58
CA ASP A 53 -3.06 -8.30 -1.88
C ASP A 53 -3.49 -7.85 -0.48
N ARG A 54 -2.56 -7.28 0.31
CA ARG A 54 -2.88 -6.73 1.64
C ARG A 54 -3.90 -5.60 1.58
N LYS A 55 -3.84 -4.76 0.56
CA LYS A 55 -4.82 -3.68 0.36
C LYS A 55 -6.21 -4.25 0.07
N ALA A 56 -6.30 -5.29 -0.76
CA ALA A 56 -7.57 -5.95 -1.05
C ALA A 56 -8.16 -6.61 0.20
N GLU A 57 -7.34 -7.30 1.00
CA GLU A 57 -7.75 -7.90 2.27
C GLU A 57 -8.27 -6.85 3.26
N LEU A 58 -7.52 -5.75 3.45
CA LEU A 58 -7.94 -4.65 4.34
C LEU A 58 -9.22 -3.95 3.88
N LEU A 59 -9.42 -3.83 2.56
CA LEU A 59 -10.67 -3.27 2.02
C LEU A 59 -11.86 -4.18 2.29
N ALA A 60 -11.70 -5.49 2.10
CA ALA A 60 -12.74 -6.47 2.41
C ALA A 60 -13.09 -6.48 3.91
N GLU A 61 -12.09 -6.38 4.78
CA GLU A 61 -12.32 -6.32 6.22
C GLU A 61 -13.00 -5.01 6.64
N ARG A 62 -12.61 -3.88 6.03
CA ARG A 62 -13.28 -2.60 6.26
C ARG A 62 -14.76 -2.67 5.85
N GLU A 63 -15.07 -3.30 4.73
CA GLU A 63 -16.44 -3.44 4.26
C GLU A 63 -17.27 -4.31 5.20
N ARG A 64 -16.73 -5.46 5.65
CA ARG A 64 -17.37 -6.28 6.70
C ARG A 64 -17.64 -5.49 7.97
N LEU A 65 -16.64 -4.79 8.50
CA LEU A 65 -16.79 -3.98 9.71
C LEU A 65 -17.81 -2.85 9.52
N SER A 66 -17.91 -2.28 8.32
CA SER A 66 -18.91 -1.25 8.02
C SER A 66 -20.34 -1.78 8.04
N VAL A 67 -20.55 -3.01 7.56
CA VAL A 67 -21.85 -3.69 7.62
C VAL A 67 -22.22 -4.00 9.07
N ILE A 68 -21.26 -4.50 9.85
CA ILE A 68 -21.47 -4.78 11.28
C ILE A 68 -21.79 -3.51 12.06
N ASP A 69 -21.06 -2.41 11.82
CA ASP A 69 -21.33 -1.13 12.48
C ASP A 69 -22.71 -0.56 12.10
N ALA A 70 -23.14 -0.72 10.84
CA ALA A 70 -24.47 -0.32 10.41
C ALA A 70 -25.57 -1.15 11.09
N ASP A 71 -25.37 -2.46 11.22
CA ASP A 71 -26.30 -3.36 11.91
C ASP A 71 -26.39 -3.04 13.41
N LEU A 72 -25.24 -2.84 14.07
CA LEU A 72 -25.17 -2.43 15.47
C LEU A 72 -25.84 -1.07 15.72
N LYS A 73 -25.64 -0.09 14.83
CA LYS A 73 -26.32 1.21 14.92
C LYS A 73 -27.82 1.08 14.72
N HIS A 74 -28.26 0.20 13.83
CA HIS A 74 -29.67 -0.10 13.64
C HIS A 74 -30.28 -0.70 14.92
N LEU A 75 -29.64 -1.73 15.48
CA LEU A 75 -30.02 -2.34 16.77
C LEU A 75 -30.04 -1.32 17.91
N GLN A 76 -29.03 -0.46 18.01
CA GLN A 76 -28.96 0.60 19.02
C GLN A 76 -30.05 1.65 18.83
N SER A 77 -30.39 2.02 17.58
CA SER A 77 -31.49 2.95 17.30
C SER A 77 -32.86 2.40 17.67
N MET A 78 -32.97 1.07 17.78
CA MET A 78 -34.18 0.39 18.22
C MET A 78 -34.20 0.14 19.72
N SER A 79 -33.08 0.27 20.46
CA SER A 79 -32.97 -0.26 21.84
C SER A 79 -33.94 0.37 22.85
N ASP A 80 -34.45 1.57 22.58
CA ASP A 80 -35.47 2.26 23.39
C ASP A 80 -36.91 2.07 22.89
N THR A 81 -37.13 1.22 21.88
CA THR A 81 -38.47 0.95 21.31
C THR A 81 -38.91 -0.49 21.57
N ASP A 82 -40.22 -0.69 21.79
CA ASP A 82 -40.83 -2.01 22.02
C ASP A 82 -40.47 -3.04 20.93
N ALA A 83 -40.19 -2.56 19.71
CA ALA A 83 -39.73 -3.38 18.58
C ALA A 83 -38.38 -4.09 18.82
N TYR A 84 -37.49 -3.53 19.65
CA TYR A 84 -36.22 -4.19 20.00
C TYR A 84 -36.43 -5.34 20.96
N TRP A 85 -37.28 -5.17 21.98
CA TRP A 85 -37.63 -6.25 22.90
C TRP A 85 -38.34 -7.40 22.18
N GLU A 86 -39.22 -7.08 21.23
CA GLU A 86 -39.86 -8.05 20.37
C GLU A 86 -38.84 -8.82 19.50
N HIS A 87 -37.86 -8.12 18.91
CA HIS A 87 -36.81 -8.74 18.10
C HIS A 87 -35.89 -9.65 18.93
N VAL A 88 -35.46 -9.21 20.12
CA VAL A 88 -34.62 -10.01 21.03
C VAL A 88 -35.40 -11.24 21.54
N ALA A 89 -36.67 -11.09 21.91
CA ALA A 89 -37.51 -12.19 22.35
C ALA A 89 -37.74 -13.24 21.25
N ARG A 90 -37.93 -12.83 19.99
CA ARG A 90 -38.09 -13.73 18.84
C ARG A 90 -36.80 -14.43 18.43
N ASN A 91 -35.73 -13.67 18.23
CA ASN A 91 -34.55 -14.15 17.52
C ASN A 91 -33.43 -14.68 18.43
N GLN A 92 -33.33 -14.18 19.67
CA GLN A 92 -32.27 -14.58 20.59
C GLN A 92 -32.75 -15.49 21.72
N LEU A 93 -33.99 -15.31 22.19
CA LEU A 93 -34.55 -16.07 23.31
C LEU A 93 -35.54 -17.16 22.89
N GLY A 94 -36.03 -17.13 21.64
CA GLY A 94 -37.01 -18.11 21.13
C GLY A 94 -38.35 -18.09 21.87
N MET A 95 -38.68 -16.97 22.53
CA MET A 95 -39.79 -16.87 23.47
C MET A 95 -41.13 -16.48 22.82
N ALA A 96 -41.17 -16.12 21.52
CA ALA A 96 -42.41 -15.70 20.87
C ALA A 96 -42.52 -16.14 19.40
N ARG A 97 -43.61 -16.83 19.04
CA ARG A 97 -43.95 -17.16 17.64
C ARG A 97 -44.56 -15.93 16.94
N PRO A 98 -44.58 -15.86 15.58
CA PRO A 98 -44.97 -14.66 14.82
C PRO A 98 -46.35 -14.05 15.11
N GLN A 99 -47.15 -14.65 15.99
CA GLN A 99 -48.57 -14.33 16.24
C GLN A 99 -48.88 -14.21 17.74
N GLU A 100 -47.87 -14.19 18.61
CA GLU A 100 -48.02 -14.08 20.07
C GLU A 100 -47.70 -12.66 20.55
N ILE A 101 -48.50 -12.16 21.50
CA ILE A 101 -48.37 -10.85 22.14
C ILE A 101 -47.52 -11.01 23.40
N ILE A 102 -46.42 -10.26 23.49
CA ILE A 102 -45.58 -10.21 24.70
C ILE A 102 -46.13 -9.10 25.60
N ILE A 103 -46.53 -9.47 26.82
CA ILE A 103 -47.06 -8.54 27.82
C ILE A 103 -46.00 -8.36 28.91
N ARG A 104 -45.50 -7.14 29.08
CA ARG A 104 -44.65 -6.77 30.22
C ARG A 104 -45.55 -6.42 31.40
N ILE A 105 -45.37 -7.13 32.52
CA ILE A 105 -46.01 -6.79 33.80
C ILE A 105 -44.97 -5.98 34.56
N ASP A 106 -45.22 -4.68 34.71
CA ASP A 106 -44.41 -3.80 35.56
C ASP A 106 -44.99 -3.85 37.00
N ASP A 107 -44.12 -4.00 38.00
CA ASP A 107 -44.46 -3.99 39.44
C ASP A 107 -44.84 -2.59 39.94
#